data_AF-A0A7J4VAY1-F1
#
_entry.id   AF-A0A7J4VAY1-F1
#
_cell.length_a   1.000
_cell.length_b   1.000
_cell.length_c   1.000
_cell.angle_alpha   90.00
_cell.angle_beta   90.00
_cell.angle_gamma   90.00
#
_symmetry.space_group_name_H-M   'P 1'
#
loop_
_entity.id
_entity.type
_entity.pdbx_description
1 polymer ?
#
loop_
_entity_poly.entity_id
_entity_poly.type
_entity_poly.pdbx_seq_one_letter_code
_entity_poly.pdbx_strand_id
1 'polypeptide(L)'
;MSEMLANNYFIVRDYAKAKETFLRLPEELRDDCRVMKKLILCEIFLSEPNKALDYLLVILRRDPEIIVKTDIDTEDCPCRDLIIELEERTGYSDGDERNVLSLAMLWLYCNVNRAIDYLDLIPGDEQKPGIMEFKSLINNYINSR
;
A
#
# COMPACT_ATOMS: atom_id res chain seq x y z
N MET A 1 2.88 22.95 -9.84
CA MET A 1 2.36 22.44 -8.56
C MET A 1 3.49 21.68 -7.89
N SER A 2 3.76 21.88 -6.60
CA SER A 2 4.96 21.35 -5.94
C SER A 2 4.67 20.10 -5.10
N GLU A 3 5.67 19.23 -4.99
CA GLU A 3 5.67 18.06 -4.10
C GLU A 3 5.37 18.44 -2.64
N MET A 4 5.88 19.59 -2.19
CA MET A 4 5.61 20.12 -0.84
C MET A 4 4.11 20.32 -0.57
N LEU A 5 3.34 20.76 -1.56
CA LEU A 5 1.89 20.92 -1.40
C LEU A 5 1.18 19.58 -1.26
N ALA A 6 1.57 18.59 -2.07
CA ALA A 6 1.02 17.24 -1.98
C ALA A 6 1.32 16.60 -0.62
N ASN A 7 2.56 16.75 -0.13
CA ASN A 7 2.98 16.30 1.19
C ASN A 7 2.19 16.99 2.30
N ASN A 8 1.94 18.30 2.20
CA ASN A 8 1.13 19.01 3.19
C ASN A 8 -0.30 18.45 3.26
N TYR A 9 -0.96 18.21 2.10
CA TYR A 9 -2.27 17.57 2.07
C TYR A 9 -2.26 16.17 2.67
N PHE A 10 -1.19 15.41 2.41
CA PHE A 10 -1.02 14.06 2.96
C PHE A 10 -0.93 14.09 4.50
N ILE A 11 -0.12 14.98 5.06
CA ILE A 11 0.06 15.13 6.53
C ILE A 11 -1.25 15.51 7.22
N VAL A 12 -2.03 16.42 6.63
CA VAL A 12 -3.35 16.80 7.18
C VAL A 12 -4.47 15.81 6.83
N ARG A 13 -4.12 14.65 6.23
CA ARG A 13 -5.02 13.55 5.86
C ARG A 13 -6.09 13.93 4.83
N ASP A 14 -5.83 14.96 4.01
CA ASP A 14 -6.63 15.29 2.83
C ASP A 14 -6.13 14.44 1.64
N TYR A 15 -6.39 13.12 1.71
CA TYR A 15 -5.88 12.15 0.74
C TYR A 15 -6.39 12.40 -0.68
N ALA A 16 -7.58 12.98 -0.83
CA ALA A 16 -8.13 13.35 -2.14
C ALA A 16 -7.28 14.43 -2.81
N LYS A 17 -6.99 15.54 -2.12
CA LYS A 17 -6.15 16.60 -2.67
C LYS A 17 -4.69 16.18 -2.78
N ALA A 18 -4.19 15.38 -1.84
CA ALA A 18 -2.84 14.83 -1.89
C ALA A 18 -2.65 14.02 -3.17
N LYS A 19 -3.53 13.05 -3.43
CA LYS A 19 -3.55 12.25 -4.66
C LYS A 19 -3.60 13.12 -5.91
N GLU A 20 -4.56 14.04 -6.00
CA GLU A 20 -4.71 14.93 -7.17
C GLU A 20 -3.41 15.72 -7.44
N THR A 21 -2.73 16.16 -6.37
CA THR A 21 -1.50 16.93 -6.47
C THR A 21 -0.31 16.05 -6.85
N PHE A 22 -0.17 14.85 -6.27
CA PHE A 22 0.87 13.88 -6.61
C PHE A 22 0.78 13.44 -8.08
N LEU A 23 -0.42 13.19 -8.60
CA LEU A 23 -0.61 12.76 -9.99
C LEU A 23 -0.24 13.84 -11.02
N ARG A 24 -0.22 15.12 -10.61
CA ARG A 24 0.17 16.28 -11.43
C ARG A 24 1.67 16.59 -11.37
N LEU A 25 2.46 15.85 -10.59
CA LEU A 25 3.91 16.00 -10.58
C LEU A 25 4.51 15.56 -11.93
N PRO A 26 5.70 16.09 -12.30
CA PRO A 26 6.50 15.55 -13.39
C PRO A 26 6.70 14.04 -13.25
N GLU A 27 6.81 13.33 -14.37
CA GLU A 27 6.93 11.87 -14.41
C GLU A 27 8.11 11.37 -13.56
N GLU A 28 9.26 12.04 -13.61
CA GLU A 28 10.43 11.62 -12.83
C GLU A 28 10.19 11.67 -11.32
N LEU A 29 9.34 12.60 -10.85
CA LEU A 29 8.97 12.72 -9.44
C LEU A 29 7.83 11.78 -9.07
N ARG A 30 6.87 11.58 -9.98
CA ARG A 30 5.75 10.65 -9.77
C ARG A 30 6.24 9.20 -9.69
N ASP A 31 7.31 8.88 -10.40
CA ASP A 31 7.92 7.56 -10.41
C ASP A 31 8.91 7.33 -9.25
N ASP A 32 9.11 8.35 -8.39
CA ASP A 32 9.84 8.21 -7.14
C ASP A 32 9.07 7.29 -6.18
N CYS A 33 9.75 6.30 -5.62
CA CYS A 33 9.14 5.31 -4.74
C CYS A 33 8.48 5.94 -3.51
N ARG A 34 8.98 7.07 -3.00
CA ARG A 34 8.38 7.79 -1.88
C ARG A 34 7.01 8.37 -2.25
N VAL A 35 6.89 8.91 -3.47
CA VAL A 35 5.61 9.39 -3.99
C VAL A 35 4.66 8.22 -4.24
N MET A 36 5.15 7.12 -4.81
CA MET A 36 4.34 5.92 -5.02
C MET A 36 3.80 5.33 -3.70
N LYS A 37 4.62 5.24 -2.64
CA LYS A 37 4.16 4.82 -1.31
C LYS A 37 3.01 5.68 -0.80
N LYS A 38 3.13 7.02 -0.93
CA LYS A 38 2.05 7.93 -0.53
C LYS A 38 0.80 7.79 -1.40
N LEU A 39 0.96 7.55 -2.70
CA LEU A 39 -0.15 7.24 -3.60
C LEU A 39 -0.87 5.95 -3.19
N ILE A 40 -0.15 4.87 -2.85
CA ILE A 40 -0.73 3.62 -2.32
C ILE A 40 -1.62 3.92 -1.12
N LEU A 41 -1.11 4.68 -0.16
CA LEU A 41 -1.86 5.05 1.05
C LEU A 41 -3.09 5.91 0.72
N CYS A 42 -2.94 6.93 -0.13
CA CYS A 42 -4.07 7.73 -0.59
C CYS A 42 -5.16 6.88 -1.23
N GLU A 43 -4.81 5.95 -2.12
CA GLU A 43 -5.78 5.06 -2.77
C GLU A 43 -6.48 4.13 -1.77
N ILE A 44 -5.75 3.59 -0.79
CA ILE A 44 -6.33 2.78 0.29
C ILE A 44 -7.34 3.59 1.11
N PHE A 45 -6.97 4.80 1.56
CA PHE A 45 -7.86 5.66 2.36
C PHE A 45 -9.04 6.23 1.56
N LEU A 46 -8.97 6.21 0.24
CA LEU A 46 -10.06 6.57 -0.67
C LEU A 46 -10.88 5.35 -1.14
N SER A 47 -10.66 4.17 -0.56
CA SER A 47 -11.37 2.91 -0.87
C SER A 47 -11.16 2.41 -2.31
N GLU A 48 -9.97 2.64 -2.86
CA GLU A 48 -9.56 2.24 -4.22
C GLU A 48 -8.37 1.25 -4.21
N PRO A 49 -8.46 0.09 -3.52
CA PRO A 49 -7.31 -0.78 -3.28
C PRO A 49 -6.73 -1.44 -4.54
N ASN A 50 -7.50 -1.59 -5.61
CA ASN A 50 -6.97 -2.11 -6.87
C ASN A 50 -5.96 -1.15 -7.50
N LYS A 51 -6.19 0.17 -7.40
CA LYS A 51 -5.20 1.16 -7.86
C LYS A 51 -3.99 1.22 -6.95
N ALA A 52 -4.20 1.06 -5.64
CA ALA A 52 -3.11 0.93 -4.69
C ALA A 52 -2.23 -0.29 -5.04
N LEU A 53 -2.84 -1.41 -5.42
CA LEU A 53 -2.14 -2.61 -5.86
C LEU A 53 -1.32 -2.37 -7.13
N ASP A 54 -1.84 -1.62 -8.10
CA ASP A 54 -1.08 -1.28 -9.31
C ASP A 54 0.21 -0.53 -8.97
N TYR A 55 0.14 0.50 -8.11
CA TYR A 55 1.34 1.22 -7.64
C TYR A 55 2.28 0.33 -6.84
N LEU A 56 1.72 -0.53 -5.98
CA LEU A 56 2.50 -1.45 -5.17
C LEU A 56 3.28 -2.44 -6.04
N LEU A 57 2.65 -3.02 -7.07
CA LEU A 57 3.31 -3.96 -7.98
C LEU A 57 4.48 -3.31 -8.73
N VAL A 58 4.39 -2.02 -9.06
CA VAL A 58 5.53 -1.30 -9.64
C VAL A 58 6.71 -1.25 -8.67
N ILE A 59 6.45 -0.97 -7.38
CA ILE A 59 7.50 -0.99 -6.35
C ILE A 59 8.07 -2.41 -6.18
N LEU A 60 7.22 -3.42 -6.01
CA LEU A 60 7.64 -4.79 -5.74
C LEU A 60 8.42 -5.43 -6.89
N ARG A 61 8.07 -5.12 -8.14
CA ARG A 61 8.83 -5.57 -9.32
C ARG A 61 10.23 -4.97 -9.38
N ARG A 62 10.39 -3.75 -8.85
CA ARG A 62 11.68 -3.07 -8.79
C ARG A 62 12.55 -3.65 -7.68
N ASP A 63 12.06 -3.61 -6.45
CA ASP A 63 12.71 -4.19 -5.28
C ASP A 63 11.72 -4.21 -4.08
N PRO A 64 11.31 -5.39 -3.59
CA PRO A 64 10.44 -5.50 -2.41
C PRO A 64 11.03 -4.87 -1.14
N GLU A 65 12.35 -4.72 -1.03
CA GLU A 65 12.95 -4.05 0.13
C GLU A 65 12.52 -2.60 0.27
N ILE A 66 12.20 -1.93 -0.84
CA ILE A 66 11.75 -0.53 -0.84
C ILE A 66 10.55 -0.34 0.07
N ILE A 67 9.62 -1.30 0.11
CA ILE A 67 8.43 -1.20 0.96
C ILE A 67 8.63 -1.90 2.31
N VAL A 68 9.27 -3.07 2.34
CA VAL A 68 9.40 -3.87 3.57
C VAL A 68 10.35 -3.25 4.58
N LYS A 69 11.42 -2.59 4.13
CA LYS A 69 12.39 -1.89 4.99
C LYS A 69 12.07 -0.41 5.15
N THR A 70 10.82 0.00 4.90
CA THR A 70 10.40 1.39 5.08
C THR A 70 10.59 1.79 6.54
N ASP A 71 11.28 2.91 6.77
CA ASP A 71 11.39 3.50 8.09
C ASP A 71 10.09 4.27 8.39
N ILE A 72 9.24 3.66 9.20
CA ILE A 72 7.91 4.17 9.56
C ILE A 72 7.99 5.54 10.23
N ASP A 73 9.06 5.80 11.00
CA ASP A 73 9.23 7.05 11.75
C ASP A 73 9.58 8.23 10.85
N THR A 74 10.17 7.97 9.67
CA THR A 74 10.66 9.02 8.76
C THR A 74 9.82 9.20 7.50
N GLU A 75 9.02 8.20 7.10
CA GLU A 75 8.30 8.21 5.82
C GLU A 75 6.78 8.48 5.93
N ASP A 76 6.29 8.97 7.08
CA ASP A 76 4.86 9.22 7.35
C ASP A 76 3.98 8.00 6.98
N CYS A 77 4.51 6.79 7.17
CA CYS A 77 3.86 5.54 6.81
C CYS A 77 2.89 5.08 7.92
N PRO A 78 1.89 4.24 7.59
CA PRO A 78 0.97 3.72 8.58
C PRO A 78 1.74 2.93 9.64
N CYS A 79 1.72 3.40 10.87
CA CYS A 79 2.25 2.64 11.99
C CYS A 79 1.35 1.45 12.29
N ARG A 80 1.91 0.44 12.97
CA ARG A 80 1.19 -0.77 13.36
C ARG A 80 -0.12 -0.47 14.09
N ASP A 81 -0.13 0.55 14.95
CA ASP A 81 -1.31 0.95 15.72
C ASP A 81 -2.42 1.46 14.79
N LEU A 82 -2.08 2.22 13.74
CA LEU A 82 -3.04 2.67 12.73
C LEU A 82 -3.63 1.49 11.95
N ILE A 83 -2.82 0.48 11.63
CA ILE A 83 -3.30 -0.72 10.94
C ILE A 83 -4.28 -1.48 11.84
N ILE A 84 -3.95 -1.64 13.12
CA ILE A 84 -4.85 -2.30 14.10
C ILE A 84 -6.15 -1.49 14.28
N GLU A 85 -6.07 -0.15 14.37
CA GLU A 85 -7.29 0.68 14.40
C GLU A 85 -8.15 0.48 13.15
N LEU A 86 -7.53 0.35 11.97
CA LEU A 86 -8.25 0.08 10.72
C LEU A 86 -8.87 -1.32 10.73
N GLU A 87 -8.17 -2.34 11.24
CA GLU A 87 -8.70 -3.69 11.44
C GLU A 87 -9.94 -3.68 12.36
N GLU A 88 -9.86 -2.98 13.49
CA GLU A 88 -10.94 -2.89 14.47
C GLU A 88 -12.16 -2.13 13.93
N ARG A 89 -11.93 -1.04 13.19
CA ARG A 89 -13.01 -0.24 12.58
C ARG A 89 -13.69 -0.94 11.42
N THR A 90 -12.93 -1.69 10.61
CA THR A 90 -13.48 -2.40 9.45
C THR A 90 -14.25 -3.64 9.86
N GLY A 91 -13.99 -4.19 11.05
CA GLY A 91 -14.65 -5.38 11.57
C GLY A 91 -14.26 -6.58 10.73
N TYR A 92 -13.52 -7.51 11.32
CA TYR A 92 -12.96 -8.70 10.67
C TYR A 92 -14.01 -9.70 10.09
N SER A 93 -15.27 -9.31 9.91
CA SER A 93 -16.41 -10.23 9.75
C SER A 93 -17.26 -10.04 8.50
N ASP A 94 -17.08 -8.98 7.71
CA ASP A 94 -17.73 -8.89 6.39
C ASP A 94 -16.65 -8.96 5.32
N GLY A 95 -16.63 -10.05 4.55
CA GLY A 95 -15.66 -10.36 3.51
C GLY A 95 -15.65 -9.41 2.31
N ASP A 96 -15.56 -8.09 2.54
CA ASP A 96 -15.19 -7.12 1.51
C ASP A 96 -13.70 -7.32 1.21
N GLU A 97 -13.46 -8.06 0.14
CA GLU A 97 -12.17 -8.27 -0.50
C GLU A 97 -11.32 -7.00 -0.57
N ARG A 98 -11.94 -5.83 -0.77
CA ARG A 98 -11.24 -4.55 -0.84
C ARG A 98 -10.56 -4.17 0.48
N ASN A 99 -11.20 -4.46 1.61
CA ASN A 99 -10.63 -4.20 2.92
C ASN A 99 -9.50 -5.18 3.22
N VAL A 100 -9.70 -6.46 2.89
CA VAL A 100 -8.68 -7.51 3.06
C VAL A 100 -7.44 -7.18 2.24
N LEU A 101 -7.61 -6.78 0.98
CA LEU A 101 -6.51 -6.36 0.11
C LEU A 101 -5.81 -5.12 0.65
N SER A 102 -6.55 -4.12 1.13
CA SER A 102 -5.98 -2.92 1.76
C SER A 102 -5.11 -3.28 2.96
N LEU A 103 -5.61 -4.14 3.85
CA LEU A 103 -4.86 -4.60 5.03
C LEU A 103 -3.62 -5.39 4.64
N ALA A 104 -3.71 -6.28 3.64
CA ALA A 104 -2.54 -6.99 3.12
C ALA A 104 -1.43 -6.02 2.67
N MET A 105 -1.80 -4.99 1.92
CA MET A 105 -0.83 -3.98 1.46
C MET A 105 -0.26 -3.13 2.61
N LEU A 106 -1.09 -2.74 3.57
CA LEU A 106 -0.65 -1.98 4.75
C LEU A 106 0.31 -2.80 5.62
N TRP A 107 0.05 -4.09 5.79
CA TRP A 107 0.91 -4.96 6.58
C TRP A 107 2.30 -5.12 6.00
N LEU A 108 2.53 -4.95 4.70
CA LEU A 108 3.88 -5.00 4.13
C LEU A 108 4.85 -4.00 4.75
N TYR A 109 4.36 -2.84 5.19
CA TYR A 109 5.17 -1.82 5.83
C TYR A 109 5.67 -2.24 7.22
N CYS A 110 5.01 -3.23 7.85
CA CYS A 110 5.25 -3.60 9.24
C CYS A 110 5.65 -5.07 9.44
N ASN A 111 4.97 -5.99 8.76
CA ASN A 111 5.11 -7.43 8.90
C ASN A 111 4.66 -8.16 7.63
N VAL A 112 5.64 -8.69 6.90
CA VAL A 112 5.44 -9.39 5.63
C VAL A 112 4.62 -10.67 5.80
N ASN A 113 4.81 -11.41 6.90
CA ASN A 113 4.08 -12.66 7.13
C ASN A 113 2.58 -12.38 7.32
N ARG A 114 2.23 -11.33 8.08
CA ARG A 114 0.83 -10.92 8.20
C ARG A 114 0.24 -10.49 6.86
N ALA A 115 1.00 -9.81 6.01
CA ALA A 115 0.53 -9.44 4.68
C ALA A 115 0.09 -10.68 3.89
N ILE A 116 0.85 -11.78 3.96
CA ILE A 116 0.47 -13.06 3.34
C ILE A 116 -0.76 -13.65 3.98
N ASP A 117 -0.84 -13.68 5.32
CA ASP A 117 -2.01 -14.21 6.02
C ASP A 117 -3.31 -13.54 5.52
N TYR A 118 -3.28 -12.22 5.27
CA TYR A 118 -4.40 -11.50 4.67
C TYR A 118 -4.66 -11.84 3.21
N LEU A 119 -3.62 -12.04 2.41
CA LEU A 119 -3.79 -12.47 1.02
C LEU A 119 -4.46 -13.84 0.92
N ASP A 120 -4.15 -14.76 1.84
CA ASP A 120 -4.75 -16.09 1.89
C ASP A 120 -6.24 -16.07 2.28
N LEU A 121 -6.74 -14.97 2.86
CA LEU A 121 -8.16 -14.77 3.13
C LEU A 121 -8.95 -14.35 1.89
N ILE A 122 -8.29 -13.95 0.79
CA ILE A 122 -8.97 -13.49 -0.43
C ILE A 122 -9.40 -14.71 -1.26
N PRO A 123 -10.71 -14.96 -1.44
CA PRO A 123 -11.16 -16.10 -2.23
C PRO A 123 -10.89 -15.86 -3.72
N GLY A 124 -10.44 -16.92 -4.41
CA GLY A 124 -10.18 -16.89 -5.84
C GLY A 124 -9.02 -15.97 -6.24
N ASP A 125 -8.03 -15.80 -5.35
CA ASP A 125 -6.78 -15.09 -5.64
C ASP A 125 -6.10 -15.61 -6.92
N GLU A 126 -6.18 -16.92 -7.19
CA GLU A 126 -5.68 -17.56 -8.42
C GLU A 126 -6.27 -16.98 -9.72
N GLN A 127 -7.47 -16.39 -9.67
CA GLN A 127 -8.14 -15.80 -10.83
C GLN A 127 -7.85 -14.29 -10.98
N LYS A 128 -7.08 -13.72 -10.04
CA LYS A 128 -6.80 -12.30 -9.94
C LYS A 128 -5.30 -12.06 -10.15
N PRO A 129 -4.86 -11.74 -11.39
CA PRO A 129 -3.45 -11.75 -11.74
C PRO A 129 -2.61 -10.79 -10.88
N GLY A 130 -3.14 -9.62 -10.51
CA GLY A 130 -2.44 -8.68 -9.65
C GLY A 130 -2.21 -9.19 -8.23
N ILE A 131 -3.18 -9.92 -7.66
CA ILE A 131 -3.08 -10.50 -6.30
C ILE A 131 -2.11 -11.69 -6.33
N MET A 132 -2.22 -12.55 -7.35
CA MET A 132 -1.32 -13.66 -7.55
C MET A 132 0.13 -13.19 -7.72
N GLU A 133 0.35 -12.15 -8.52
CA GLU A 133 1.66 -11.56 -8.72
C GLU A 133 2.21 -10.96 -7.42
N PHE A 134 1.38 -10.22 -6.70
CA PHE A 134 1.75 -9.67 -5.39
C PHE A 134 2.22 -10.77 -4.44
N LYS A 135 1.42 -11.84 -4.29
CA LYS A 135 1.76 -13.00 -3.45
C LYS A 135 3.07 -13.67 -3.89
N SER A 136 3.28 -13.84 -5.20
CA SER A 136 4.50 -14.41 -5.77
C SER A 136 5.75 -13.59 -5.45
N LEU A 137 5.69 -12.26 -5.67
CA LEU A 137 6.81 -11.35 -5.41
C LEU A 137 7.22 -11.37 -3.93
N ILE A 138 6.25 -11.39 -3.02
CA ILE A 138 6.52 -11.45 -1.58
C ILE A 138 7.07 -12.81 -1.15
N ASN A 139 6.54 -13.91 -1.67
CA ASN A 139 7.07 -15.24 -1.37
C ASN A 139 8.51 -15.41 -1.86
N ASN A 140 8.83 -14.92 -3.06
CA ASN A 140 10.20 -14.92 -3.59
C ASN A 140 11.13 -14.10 -2.70
N TYR A 141 10.64 -12.97 -2.19
CA TYR A 141 11.40 -12.13 -1.26
C TYR A 141 11.69 -12.84 0.07
N ILE A 142 10.70 -13.53 0.66
CA ILE A 142 10.89 -14.29 1.90
C ILE A 142 11.89 -15.43 1.70
N ASN A 143 11.78 -16.16 0.59
CA ASN A 143 12.64 -17.32 0.30
C ASN A 143 14.09 -16.95 -0.08
N SER A 144 14.34 -15.69 -0.43
CA SER A 144 15.67 -15.20 -0.81
C SER A 144 16.48 -14.62 0.37
N ARG A 145 15.94 -14.69 1.59
CA ARG A 145 16.57 -14.27 2.85
C ARG A 145 16.93 -15.46 3.72
#